data_AF-A0A3Q9I6U4-F1
#
_entry.id   AF-A0A3Q9I6U4-F1
#
_cell.length_a   1.000
_cell.length_b   1.000
_cell.length_c   1.000
_cell.angle_alpha   90.00
_cell.angle_beta   90.00
_cell.angle_gamma   90.00
#
_symmetry.space_group_name_H-M   'P 1'
#
loop_
_entity.id
_entity.type
_entity.pdbx_description
1 polymer ?
#
loop_
_entity_poly.entity_id
_entity_poly.type
_entity_poly.pdbx_seq_one_letter_code
_entity_poly.pdbx_strand_id
1 'polypeptide(L)' 'MRAASAEAETLKNKPEPEEMVACATCGLHLPKHEAICEVSEAGERCFCSDIHQQQAHKEN' A
#
# COMPACT_ATOMS: atom_id res chain seq x y z
N MET A 1 -44.23 -20.49 -4.48
CA MET A 1 -43.24 -19.71 -3.70
C MET A 1 -41.85 -20.18 -4.06
N ARG A 2 -40.98 -19.29 -4.58
CA ARG A 2 -39.54 -19.23 -4.25
C ARG A 2 -38.91 -18.06 -5.01
N ALA A 3 -38.62 -17.00 -4.26
CA ALA A 3 -37.87 -15.84 -4.69
C ALA A 3 -36.40 -16.24 -4.88
N ALA A 4 -35.92 -16.16 -6.12
CA ALA A 4 -34.50 -16.26 -6.45
C ALA A 4 -34.15 -15.05 -7.31
N SER A 5 -34.18 -13.85 -6.72
CA SER A 5 -33.90 -12.62 -7.46
C SER A 5 -33.55 -11.46 -6.51
N ALA A 6 -32.59 -11.66 -5.60
CA ALA A 6 -32.15 -10.59 -4.69
C ALA A 6 -30.66 -10.63 -4.28
N GLU A 7 -29.83 -11.51 -4.85
CA GLU A 7 -28.47 -11.74 -4.34
C GLU A 7 -27.38 -11.45 -5.41
N ALA A 8 -27.54 -10.41 -6.24
CA ALA A 8 -26.54 -10.13 -7.29
C ALA A 8 -26.14 -8.65 -7.46
N GLU A 9 -26.71 -7.73 -6.69
CA GLU A 9 -26.52 -6.28 -6.94
C GLU A 9 -25.80 -5.52 -5.81
N THR A 10 -25.23 -6.21 -4.81
CA THR A 10 -24.65 -5.56 -3.62
C THR A 10 -23.11 -5.40 -3.67
N LEU A 11 -22.46 -5.66 -4.81
CA LEU A 11 -20.98 -5.58 -4.93
C LEU A 11 -20.46 -4.27 -5.55
N LYS A 12 -21.33 -3.33 -5.92
CA LYS A 12 -20.91 -2.10 -6.65
C LYS A 12 -20.30 -1.00 -5.76
N ASN A 13 -20.17 -1.21 -4.46
CA ASN A 13 -19.67 -0.20 -3.53
C ASN A 13 -18.74 -0.80 -2.45
N LYS A 14 -17.84 -1.69 -2.87
CA LYS A 14 -16.69 -2.03 -2.03
C LYS A 14 -15.54 -1.08 -2.40
N PRO A 15 -14.90 -0.42 -1.42
CA PRO A 15 -13.65 0.29 -1.70
C PRO A 15 -12.68 -0.69 -2.34
N GLU A 16 -11.96 -0.23 -3.36
CA GLU A 16 -10.93 -1.05 -3.99
C GLU A 16 -9.90 -1.48 -2.93
N PRO A 17 -9.37 -2.71 -3.03
CA PRO A 17 -8.34 -3.16 -2.11
C PRO A 17 -7.14 -2.22 -2.19
N GLU A 18 -6.66 -1.82 -1.03
CA GLU A 18 -5.55 -0.90 -0.88
C GLU A 18 -4.22 -1.55 -1.28
N GLU A 19 -3.38 -0.80 -2.00
CA GLU A 19 -2.02 -1.23 -2.31
C GLU A 19 -1.16 -1.19 -1.05
N MET A 20 -0.51 -2.31 -0.72
CA MET A 20 0.39 -2.44 0.41
C MET A 20 1.83 -2.47 -0.09
N VAL A 21 2.71 -1.75 0.60
CA VAL A 21 4.15 -1.70 0.32
C VAL A 21 4.96 -2.12 1.55
N ALA A 22 6.19 -2.55 1.36
CA ALA A 22 7.11 -2.85 2.44
C ALA A 22 8.13 -1.72 2.60
N CYS A 23 8.37 -1.30 3.86
CA CYS A 23 9.43 -0.36 4.19
C CYS A 23 10.79 -0.95 3.79
N ALA A 24 11.56 -0.24 2.95
CA ALA A 24 12.87 -0.69 2.49
C ALA A 24 13.91 -0.83 3.62
N THR A 25 13.71 -0.15 4.75
CA THR A 25 14.64 -0.16 5.90
C THR A 25 14.31 -1.23 6.94
N CYS A 26 13.02 -1.39 7.30
CA CYS A 26 12.61 -2.29 8.40
C CYS A 26 11.68 -3.44 7.99
N GLY A 27 11.22 -3.48 6.74
CA GLY A 27 10.32 -4.53 6.23
C GLY A 27 8.87 -4.46 6.69
N LEU A 28 8.48 -3.43 7.46
CA LEU A 28 7.10 -3.21 7.87
C LEU A 28 6.20 -3.04 6.64
N HIS A 29 5.08 -3.77 6.60
CA HIS A 29 4.07 -3.60 5.57
C HIS A 29 3.04 -2.56 6.01
N LEU A 30 2.79 -1.59 5.13
CA LEU A 30 1.85 -0.50 5.37
C LEU A 30 1.12 -0.12 4.07
N PRO A 31 -0.04 0.55 4.18
CA PRO A 31 -0.70 1.15 3.03
C PRO A 31 0.22 2.08 2.25
N LYS A 32 0.20 2.01 0.92
CA LYS A 32 1.03 2.88 0.07
C LYS A 32 0.79 4.36 0.30
N HIS A 33 -0.45 4.76 0.61
CA HIS A 33 -0.79 6.16 0.86
C HIS A 33 -0.21 6.70 2.19
N GLU A 34 0.15 5.82 3.13
CA GLU A 34 0.84 6.17 4.39
C GLU A 34 2.36 6.13 4.25
N ALA A 35 2.86 5.53 3.17
CA ALA A 35 4.29 5.39 2.93
C ALA A 35 4.89 6.63 2.25
N ILE A 36 6.14 6.93 2.58
CA ILE A 36 6.96 7.89 1.86
C ILE A 36 7.69 7.13 0.77
N CYS A 37 7.25 7.27 -0.48
CA CYS A 37 7.86 6.59 -1.63
C CYS A 37 8.72 7.55 -2.47
N GLU A 38 9.89 7.10 -2.87
CA GLU A 38 10.82 7.80 -3.74
C GLU A 38 11.21 6.93 -4.93
N VAL A 39 11.38 7.56 -6.09
CA VAL A 39 11.85 6.89 -7.31
C VAL A 39 13.32 7.23 -7.51
N SER A 40 14.15 6.18 -7.58
CA SER A 40 15.58 6.26 -7.86
C SER A 40 15.94 5.50 -9.13
N GLU A 41 17.18 5.60 -9.61
CA GLU A 41 17.66 4.83 -10.77
C GLU A 41 17.56 3.30 -10.55
N ALA A 42 17.57 2.86 -9.29
CA ALA A 42 17.42 1.46 -8.90
C ALA A 42 15.94 1.02 -8.74
N GLY A 43 14.97 1.92 -8.88
CA GLY A 43 13.54 1.66 -8.71
C GLY A 43 12.88 2.48 -7.59
N GLU A 44 11.62 2.16 -7.31
CA GLU A 44 10.81 2.75 -6.23
C GLU A 44 11.18 2.13 -4.87
N ARG A 45 11.44 2.99 -3.88
CA ARG A 45 11.64 2.60 -2.47
C ARG A 45 10.61 3.31 -1.61
N CYS A 46 9.96 2.59 -0.71
CA CYS A 46 8.97 3.14 0.20
C CYS A 46 9.42 3.01 1.66
N PHE A 47 9.05 3.97 2.50
CA PHE A 47 9.46 4.05 3.90
C PHE A 47 8.26 4.34 4.80
N CYS A 48 8.26 3.75 6.00
CA CYS A 48 7.19 3.99 6.98
C CYS A 48 7.36 5.27 7.80
N SER A 49 8.51 5.96 7.68
CA SER A 49 8.79 7.23 8.36
C SER A 49 9.94 7.98 7.70
N ASP A 50 10.03 9.29 7.95
CA ASP A 50 11.13 10.14 7.49
C ASP A 50 12.48 9.70 8.07
N ILE A 51 12.48 9.12 9.27
CA ILE A 51 13.69 8.61 9.93
C ILE A 51 14.31 7.48 9.10
N HIS A 52 13.49 6.52 8.64
CA HIS A 52 13.96 5.38 7.84
C HIS A 52 14.37 5.79 6.43
N GLN A 53 13.68 6.76 5.83
CA GLN A 53 14.10 7.36 4.56
C GLN A 53 15.50 7.97 4.70
N GLN A 54 15.71 8.84 5.71
CA GLN A 54 16.99 9.50 5.94
C GLN A 54 18.11 8.50 6.26
N GLN A 55 17.81 7.41 6.97
CA GLN A 55 18.79 6.34 7.22
C GLN A 55 19.22 5.67 5.91
N ALA A 56 18.26 5.30 5.06
CA ALA A 56 18.56 4.67 3.77
C ALA A 56 19.33 5.59 2.81
N HIS A 57 19.18 6.91 2.94
CA HIS A 57 19.96 7.91 2.17
C HIS A 57 21.39 8.04 2.68
N LYS A 58 21.62 7.86 3.97
CA LYS A 58 22.96 7.94 4.59
C LYS A 58 23.80 6.69 4.38
N GLU A 59 23.17 5.56 4.10
CA GLU A 59 23.83 4.28 3.79
C GLU A 59 24.24 4.15 2.32
N ASN A 60 23.97 5.17 1.48
CA ASN A 60 24.39 5.25 0.08
C ASN A 60 25.63 6.15 -0.08
#